data_AF-A0A151RPG2-F1
#
_entry.id   AF-A0A151RPG2-F1
#
_cell.length_a   1.000
_cell.length_b   1.000
_cell.length_c   1.000
_cell.angle_alpha   90.00
_cell.angle_beta   90.00
_cell.angle_gamma   90.00
#
_symmetry.space_group_name_H-M   'P 1'
#
loop_
_entity.id
_entity.type
_entity.pdbx_description
1 polymer ?
#
loop_
_entity_poly.entity_id
_entity_poly.type
_entity_poly.pdbx_seq_one_letter_code
_entity_poly.pdbx_strand_id
1 'polypeptide(L)' 'MQVRRDKGLCFTCDDKFSPNHKCPNKQYFVLQCEEDDEPELQPKPLDDPEAVVDSGP' A
#
# COMPACT_ATOMS: atom_id res chain seq x y z
N MET A 1 26.03 5.12 1.28
CA MET A 1 25.33 5.37 0.01
C MET A 1 25.84 6.60 -0.74
N GLN A 2 26.15 7.73 -0.08
CA GLN A 2 26.63 8.96 -0.74
C GLN A 2 27.83 8.72 -1.67
N VAL A 3 28.88 8.07 -1.15
CA VAL A 3 30.09 7.73 -1.94
C VAL A 3 29.79 6.88 -3.19
N ARG A 4 28.77 6.02 -3.16
CA ARG A 4 28.38 5.22 -4.32
C ARG A 4 27.67 6.08 -5.37
N ARG A 5 26.80 7.00 -4.93
CA ARG A 5 26.17 8.01 -5.81
C ARG A 5 27.22 8.88 -6.48
N ASP A 6 28.18 9.39 -5.71
CA ASP A 6 29.23 10.27 -6.21
C ASP A 6 30.12 9.55 -7.25
N LYS A 7 30.26 8.22 -7.13
CA LYS A 7 30.97 7.36 -8.07
C LYS A 7 30.10 6.83 -9.23
N GLY A 8 28.82 7.17 -9.27
CA GLY A 8 27.88 6.67 -10.28
C GLY A 8 27.67 5.15 -10.21
N LEU A 9 27.80 4.55 -9.04
CA LEU A 9 27.62 3.12 -8.82
C LEU A 9 26.20 2.81 -8.35
N CYS A 10 25.74 1.61 -8.70
CA CYS A 10 24.49 1.06 -8.20
C CYS A 10 24.48 1.09 -6.66
N PHE A 11 23.28 1.27 -6.12
CA PHE A 11 23.05 1.31 -4.68
C PHE A 11 23.35 -0.03 -3.99
N THR A 12 23.29 -1.13 -4.75
CA THR A 12 23.37 -2.49 -4.21
C THR A 12 24.58 -3.27 -4.72
N CYS A 13 24.96 -3.13 -5.99
CA CYS A 13 26.15 -3.78 -6.57
C CYS A 13 27.19 -2.76 -7.05
N ASP A 14 28.39 -3.21 -7.44
CA ASP A 14 29.49 -2.37 -7.92
C ASP A 14 29.42 -2.01 -9.41
N ASP A 15 28.29 -2.26 -10.07
CA ASP A 15 28.07 -1.85 -11.48
C ASP A 15 27.71 -0.37 -11.60
N LYS A 16 27.86 0.19 -12.81
CA LYS A 16 27.41 1.55 -13.12
C LYS A 16 25.89 1.68 -12.94
N PHE A 17 25.48 2.74 -12.26
CA PHE A 17 24.09 3.14 -12.16
C PHE A 17 23.58 3.71 -13.48
N SER A 18 22.41 3.26 -13.92
CA SER A 18 21.63 3.86 -14.99
C SER A 18 20.13 3.74 -14.66
N PRO A 19 19.25 4.58 -15.22
CA PRO A 19 17.81 4.47 -14.99
C PRO A 19 17.23 3.09 -15.35
N ASN A 20 17.88 2.37 -16.28
CA ASN A 20 17.48 1.04 -16.74
C ASN A 20 18.32 -0.09 -16.11
N HIS A 21 19.13 0.20 -15.09
CA HIS A 21 19.99 -0.79 -14.46
C HIS A 21 19.16 -1.87 -13.75
N LYS A 22 19.31 -3.13 -14.19
CA LYS A 22 18.77 -4.30 -13.51
C LYS A 22 19.86 -4.92 -12.64
N CYS A 23 19.82 -4.63 -11.35
CA CYS A 23 20.81 -5.13 -10.40
C CYS A 23 20.74 -6.67 -10.31
N PRO A 24 21.85 -7.40 -10.52
CA PRO A 24 21.88 -8.86 -10.39
C PRO A 24 21.65 -9.31 -8.94
N ASN A 25 22.03 -8.48 -7.97
CA ASN A 25 21.84 -8.73 -6.53
C ASN A 25 20.49 -8.21 -6.01
N LYS A 26 19.46 -8.12 -6.86
CA LYS A 26 18.13 -7.69 -6.43
C LYS A 26 17.50 -8.75 -5.55
N GLN A 27 17.39 -8.47 -4.26
CA GLN A 27 16.69 -9.30 -3.29
C GLN A 27 15.23 -8.87 -3.21
N TYR A 28 14.32 -9.84 -3.34
CA TYR A 28 12.90 -9.63 -3.13
C TYR A 28 12.53 -10.10 -1.72
N PHE A 29 11.75 -9.29 -1.01
CA PHE A 29 11.08 -9.72 0.20
C PHE A 29 9.59 -9.84 -0.10
N VAL A 30 9.03 -11.01 0.17
CA VAL A 30 7.60 -11.27 0.03
C VAL A 30 7.00 -11.15 1.41
N LEU A 31 6.14 -10.15 1.61
CA LEU A 31 5.30 -10.07 2.80
C LEU A 31 4.04 -10.90 2.54
N GLN A 32 3.85 -11.95 3.34
CA GLN A 32 2.60 -12.70 3.35
C GLN A 32 1.72 -12.08 4.42
N CYS A 33 0.54 -11.62 4.00
CA CYS A 33 -0.51 -11.21 4.92
C CYS A 33 -1.54 -12.33 4.96
N GLU A 34 -1.91 -12.75 6.15
CA GLU A 34 -3.09 -13.57 6.36
C GLU A 34 -4.30 -12.63 6.25
N GLU A 35 -5.34 -13.04 5.51
CA GLU A 35 -6.65 -12.40 5.65
C GLU A 35 -7.11 -12.72 7.06
N ASP A 36 -7.08 -11.71 7.94
CA ASP A 36 -7.81 -11.81 9.20
C ASP A 36 -9.28 -11.89 8.81
N ASP A 37 -9.98 -12.95 9.25
CA ASP A 37 -11.43 -13.08 9.15
C ASP A 37 -12.12 -12.04 10.05
N GLU A 38 -11.69 -10.77 9.98
CA GLU A 38 -12.35 -9.67 10.64
C GLU A 38 -13.71 -9.52 9.95
N PRO A 39 -14.83 -9.72 10.67
CA PRO A 39 -16.13 -9.59 10.07
C PRO A 39 -16.25 -8.18 9.48
N GLU A 40 -16.48 -8.09 8.17
CA GLU A 40 -16.78 -6.83 7.51
C GLU A 40 -17.84 -6.12 8.36
N LEU A 41 -17.46 -5.01 9.00
CA LEU A 41 -18.40 -4.16 9.73
C LEU A 41 -19.33 -3.57 8.69
N GLN A 42 -20.38 -4.32 8.34
CA GLN A 42 -21.40 -3.88 7.41
C GLN A 42 -21.95 -2.55 7.96
N PRO A 43 -21.84 -1.45 7.20
CA PRO A 43 -22.50 -0.22 7.60
C PRO A 43 -23.99 -0.53 7.69
N LYS A 44 -24.57 -0.32 8.88
CA LYS A 44 -26.02 -0.46 9.08
C LYS A 44 -26.71 0.44 8.04
N PRO A 45 -27.68 -0.06 7.27
CA PRO A 45 -28.39 0.74 6.28
C PRO A 45 -28.95 2.02 6.93
N LEU A 46 -28.75 3.17 6.31
CA LEU A 46 -29.15 4.49 6.81
C LEU A 46 -30.60 4.87 6.43
N ASP A 47 -31.43 3.89 6.07
CA ASP A 47 -32.77 4.13 5.54
C ASP A 47 -33.83 3.65 6.53
N ASP A 48 -33.95 4.36 7.66
CA ASP A 48 -35.14 4.32 8.51
C ASP A 48 -36.06 5.50 8.15
N PRO A 49 -37.15 5.28 7.38
CA PRO A 49 -38.15 6.31 7.05
C PRO A 49 -39.15 6.55 8.19
N GLU A 50 -38.78 6.36 9.46
CA GLU A 50 -39.67 6.58 10.61
C GLU A 50 -39.54 7.97 11.25
N ALA A 51 -38.96 8.95 10.55
CA ALA A 51 -38.97 10.36 10.95
C ALA A 51 -40.16 11.17 10.39
N VAL A 52 -41.19 10.50 9.82
CA VAL A 52 -42.47 11.14 9.45
C VAL A 52 -43.57 10.79 10.46
N VAL A 53 -43.37 11.21 11.70
CA VAL A 53 -44.44 11.47 12.67
C VAL A 53 -44.17 12.89 13.16
N ASP A 54 -45.06 13.87 13.17
CA ASP A 54 -46.50 13.96 13.04
C ASP A 54 -46.77 15.41 12.61
N SER A 55 -47.57 15.62 11.56
CA SER A 55 -48.07 16.95 11.22
C SER A 55 -49.48 16.81 10.66
N GLY A 56 -50.44 16.78 11.58
CA GLY A 56 -51.77 17.32 11.36
C GLY A 56 -52.87 16.61 12.15
N PRO A 57 -54.01 17.27 12.43
CA PRO A 57 -54.37 18.67 12.15
C PRO A 57 -54.14 19.65 13.32
#